data_AF-A0A962CDE7-F1
#
_entry.id   AF-A0A962CDE7-F1
#
_cell.length_a   1.000
_cell.length_b   1.000
_cell.length_c   1.000
_cell.angle_alpha   90.00
_cell.angle_beta   90.00
_cell.angle_gamma   90.00
#
_symmetry.space_group_name_H-M   'P 1'
#
loop_
_entity.id
_entity.type
_entity.pdbx_description
1 polymer ?
#
loop_
_entity_poly.entity_id
_entity_poly.type
_entity_poly.pdbx_seq_one_letter_code
_entity_poly.pdbx_strand_id
1 'polypeptide(L)'
;HYVLNHGLRLVVYLTLVLALGFWVVHRFFDGAMARWGRRFGLEGRDDPAALPLALAILSLFFFVATPLLNSIVRQAEAEADAYGLNAAGEPNGFAMAAMRLSSYRKIKPGPLEEILFYDHPSGYARVHRSMVWLKEHPDNATANSRVTAP
;
A
#
# COMPACT_ATOMS: atom_id res chain seq x y z
N HIS A 1 1.23 3.87 -13.31
CA HIS A 1 1.79 2.51 -13.06
C HIS A 1 2.57 1.94 -14.24
N TYR A 2 1.98 1.83 -15.44
CA TYR A 2 2.64 1.19 -16.58
C TYR A 2 3.99 1.84 -16.96
N VAL A 3 3.98 3.15 -17.26
CA VAL A 3 5.18 3.89 -17.69
C VAL A 3 6.31 3.84 -16.66
N LEU A 4 5.96 3.84 -15.36
CA LEU A 4 6.91 3.81 -14.26
C LEU A 4 7.30 2.40 -13.81
N ASN A 5 6.86 1.36 -14.53
CA ASN A 5 7.14 -0.05 -14.26
C ASN A 5 6.79 -0.50 -12.82
N HIS A 6 5.73 0.08 -12.23
CA HIS A 6 5.34 -0.24 -10.85
C HIS A 6 4.98 -1.72 -10.66
N GLY A 7 4.47 -2.38 -11.70
CA GLY A 7 4.19 -3.83 -11.66
C GLY A 7 5.45 -4.66 -11.45
N LEU A 8 6.50 -4.43 -12.24
CA LEU A 8 7.79 -5.11 -12.07
C LEU A 8 8.41 -4.80 -10.71
N ARG A 9 8.38 -3.53 -10.30
CA ARG A 9 8.88 -3.10 -8.99
C ARG A 9 8.15 -3.81 -7.84
N LEU A 10 6.82 -3.94 -7.94
CA LEU A 10 6.01 -4.66 -6.96
C LEU A 10 6.37 -6.15 -6.92
N VAL A 11 6.58 -6.80 -8.07
CA VAL A 11 7.05 -8.20 -8.12
C VAL A 11 8.36 -8.36 -7.36
N VAL A 12 9.36 -7.51 -7.65
CA VAL A 12 10.66 -7.55 -6.96
C VAL A 12 10.49 -7.37 -5.45
N TYR A 13 9.72 -6.37 -5.01
CA TYR A 13 9.51 -6.12 -3.58
C TYR A 13 8.75 -7.24 -2.89
N LEU A 14 7.70 -7.77 -3.51
CA LEU A 14 6.95 -8.90 -2.96
C LEU A 14 7.80 -10.17 -2.87
N THR A 15 8.66 -10.43 -3.87
CA THR A 15 9.61 -11.56 -3.79
C THR A 15 10.55 -11.41 -2.60
N LEU A 16 11.09 -10.22 -2.35
CA LEU A 16 11.96 -9.96 -1.19
C LEU A 16 11.22 -10.12 0.13
N VAL A 17 9.99 -9.60 0.24
CA VAL A 17 9.15 -9.74 1.44
C VAL A 17 8.78 -11.20 1.69
N LEU A 18 8.43 -11.96 0.64
CA LEU A 18 8.10 -13.38 0.76
C LEU A 18 9.32 -14.20 1.15
N ALA A 19 10.49 -13.95 0.57
CA ALA A 19 11.73 -14.62 0.95
C ALA A 19 12.05 -14.39 2.44
N LEU A 20 11.92 -13.15 2.90
CA LEU A 20 12.07 -12.81 4.32
C LEU A 20 11.00 -13.51 5.18
N GLY A 21 9.74 -13.51 4.75
CA GLY A 21 8.64 -14.16 5.45
C GLY A 21 8.85 -15.67 5.62
N PHE A 22 9.29 -16.37 4.57
CA PHE A 22 9.63 -17.80 4.65
C PHE A 22 10.84 -18.05 5.54
N TRP A 23 11.84 -17.17 5.52
CA TRP A 23 12.96 -17.25 6.46
C TRP A 23 12.51 -17.07 7.92
N VAL A 24 11.59 -16.12 8.18
CA VAL A 24 10.97 -15.94 9.51
C VAL A 24 10.19 -17.21 9.90
N VAL A 25 9.35 -17.75 9.02
CA VAL A 25 8.63 -19.00 9.28
C VAL A 25 9.62 -20.10 9.65
N HIS A 26 10.65 -20.34 8.84
CA HIS A 26 11.68 -21.33 9.12
C HIS A 26 12.30 -21.15 10.52
N ARG A 27 12.70 -19.92 10.86
CA ARG A 27 13.42 -19.62 12.12
C ARG A 27 12.55 -19.75 13.36
N PHE A 28 11.28 -19.34 13.28
CA PHE A 28 10.38 -19.33 14.43
C PHE A 28 9.61 -20.65 14.57
N PHE A 29 9.36 -21.35 13.47
CA PHE A 29 8.68 -22.64 13.48
C PHE A 29 9.49 -23.67 14.29
N ASP A 30 10.82 -23.76 14.07
CA ASP A 30 11.66 -24.69 14.83
C ASP A 30 11.67 -24.40 16.32
N GLY A 31 11.72 -23.11 16.69
CA GLY A 31 11.65 -22.69 18.09
C GLY A 31 10.29 -23.03 18.72
N ALA A 32 9.20 -22.80 17.98
CA ALA A 32 7.85 -23.12 18.43
C ALA A 32 7.62 -24.64 18.55
N MET A 33 8.12 -25.43 17.61
CA MET A 33 8.09 -26.91 17.66
C MET A 33 8.89 -27.44 18.85
N ALA A 34 10.11 -26.95 19.07
CA ALA A 34 10.94 -27.38 20.20
C ALA A 34 10.29 -27.05 21.55
N ARG A 35 9.59 -25.91 21.66
CA ARG A 35 8.98 -25.44 22.90
C ARG A 35 7.58 -26.01 23.16
N TRP A 36 6.78 -26.15 22.11
CA TRP A 36 5.34 -26.45 22.23
C TRP A 36 4.88 -27.63 21.37
N GLY A 37 5.69 -28.15 20.45
CA GLY A 37 5.30 -29.23 19.53
C GLY A 37 4.74 -30.44 20.26
N ARG A 38 5.46 -30.96 21.28
CA ARG A 38 4.96 -32.07 22.12
C ARG A 38 3.65 -31.77 22.83
N ARG A 39 3.43 -30.52 23.26
CA ARG A 39 2.19 -30.11 23.94
C ARG A 39 1.01 -30.04 22.97
N PHE A 40 1.28 -29.70 21.72
CA PHE A 40 0.31 -29.63 20.64
C PHE A 40 0.13 -30.96 19.89
N GLY A 41 0.89 -32.00 20.26
CA GLY A 41 0.85 -33.30 19.59
C GLY A 41 1.46 -33.27 18.18
N LEU A 42 2.35 -32.33 17.90
CA LEU A 42 3.02 -32.18 16.61
C LEU A 42 4.28 -33.03 16.56
N GLU A 43 4.42 -33.84 15.53
CA GLU A 43 5.49 -34.83 15.41
C GLU A 43 6.71 -34.31 14.62
N GLY A 44 6.49 -33.42 13.65
CA GLY A 44 7.55 -32.99 12.74
C GLY A 44 7.18 -31.83 11.82
N ARG A 45 8.07 -31.53 10.86
CA ARG A 45 7.84 -30.51 9.81
C ARG A 45 6.99 -31.02 8.66
N ASP A 46 7.09 -32.32 8.43
CA ASP A 46 6.35 -33.11 7.46
C ASP A 46 4.94 -33.47 7.96
N ASP A 47 4.66 -33.24 9.24
CA ASP A 47 3.34 -33.38 9.85
C ASP A 47 2.37 -32.29 9.32
N PRO A 48 1.32 -32.65 8.58
CA PRO A 48 0.33 -31.70 8.09
C PRO A 48 -0.40 -30.94 9.22
N ALA A 49 -0.48 -31.52 10.43
CA ALA A 49 -1.08 -30.86 11.58
C ALA A 49 -0.28 -29.63 12.06
N ALA A 50 0.97 -29.48 11.61
CA ALA A 50 1.80 -28.33 11.94
C ALA A 50 1.59 -27.14 10.98
N LEU A 51 0.86 -27.30 9.86
CA LEU A 51 0.56 -26.22 8.91
C LEU A 51 -0.09 -24.99 9.57
N PRO A 52 -1.07 -25.11 10.49
CA PRO A 52 -1.66 -23.96 11.16
C PRO A 52 -0.64 -23.13 11.95
N LEU A 53 0.40 -23.76 12.53
CA LEU A 53 1.47 -23.05 13.23
C LEU A 53 2.32 -22.24 12.24
N ALA A 54 2.69 -22.83 11.10
CA ALA A 54 3.41 -22.11 10.05
C ALA A 54 2.61 -20.92 9.51
N LEU A 55 1.31 -21.13 9.24
CA LEU A 55 0.40 -20.07 8.79
C LEU A 55 0.21 -18.99 9.86
N ALA A 56 0.13 -19.34 11.14
CA ALA A 56 0.03 -18.36 12.22
C ALA A 56 1.28 -17.47 12.30
N ILE A 57 2.48 -18.05 12.19
CA ILE A 57 3.74 -17.29 12.15
C ILE A 57 3.78 -16.38 10.93
N LEU A 58 3.42 -16.91 9.74
CA LEU A 58 3.40 -16.14 8.50
C LEU A 58 2.36 -15.00 8.57
N SER A 59 1.20 -15.26 9.17
CA SER A 59 0.14 -14.26 9.35
C SER A 59 0.58 -13.15 10.29
N LEU A 60 1.27 -13.49 11.39
CA LEU A 60 1.84 -12.50 12.30
C LEU A 60 2.94 -11.68 11.62
N PHE A 61 3.78 -12.32 10.80
CA PHE A 61 4.77 -11.62 9.97
C PHE A 61 4.09 -10.60 9.05
N PHE A 62 3.06 -11.00 8.30
CA PHE A 62 2.35 -10.09 7.41
C PHE A 62 1.61 -8.98 8.16
N PHE A 63 1.01 -9.30 9.31
CA PHE A 63 0.40 -8.30 10.18
C PHE A 63 1.40 -7.20 10.55
N VAL A 64 2.60 -7.57 11.00
CA VAL A 64 3.68 -6.64 11.32
C VAL A 64 4.24 -5.94 10.08
N ALA A 65 4.28 -6.62 8.94
CA ALA A 65 4.74 -6.06 7.67
C ALA A 65 3.72 -5.15 6.97
N THR A 66 2.46 -5.11 7.43
CA THR A 66 1.39 -4.27 6.86
C THR A 66 1.82 -2.83 6.58
N PRO A 67 2.48 -2.09 7.51
CA PRO A 67 2.91 -0.72 7.25
C PRO A 67 3.90 -0.61 6.08
N LEU A 68 4.80 -1.58 5.94
CA LEU A 68 5.77 -1.63 4.84
C LEU A 68 5.06 -1.89 3.51
N LEU A 69 4.18 -2.88 3.46
CA LEU A 69 3.41 -3.22 2.26
C LEU A 69 2.52 -2.07 1.80
N ASN A 70 1.81 -1.43 2.74
CA ASN A 70 1.03 -0.23 2.47
C ASN A 70 1.93 0.90 1.94
N SER A 71 3.13 1.08 2.49
CA SER A 71 4.05 2.13 2.05
C SER A 71 4.58 1.91 0.63
N ILE A 72 4.87 0.66 0.26
CA ILE A 72 5.25 0.30 -1.12
C ILE A 72 4.17 0.74 -2.12
N VAL A 73 2.92 0.42 -1.82
CA VAL A 73 1.78 0.79 -2.69
C VAL A 73 1.59 2.30 -2.68
N ARG A 74 1.53 2.96 -1.51
CA ARG A 74 1.37 4.42 -1.42
C ARG A 74 2.44 5.19 -2.18
N GLN A 75 3.68 4.73 -2.17
CA GLN A 75 4.77 5.35 -2.93
C GLN A 75 4.51 5.24 -4.44
N ALA A 76 4.19 4.04 -4.93
CA ALA A 76 3.86 3.83 -6.33
C ALA A 76 2.64 4.66 -6.78
N GLU A 77 1.63 4.79 -5.92
CA GLU A 77 0.47 5.66 -6.19
C GLU A 77 0.85 7.15 -6.22
N ALA A 78 1.69 7.61 -5.29
CA ALA A 78 2.15 9.00 -5.29
C ALA A 78 2.97 9.35 -6.54
N GLU A 79 3.84 8.44 -6.97
CA GLU A 79 4.60 8.58 -8.23
C GLU A 79 3.67 8.59 -9.45
N ALA A 80 2.66 7.71 -9.47
CA ALA A 80 1.68 7.64 -10.55
C ALA A 80 0.78 8.88 -10.62
N ASP A 81 0.33 9.39 -9.47
CA ASP A 81 -0.44 10.63 -9.34
C ASP A 81 0.35 11.82 -9.92
N ALA A 82 1.62 11.96 -9.53
CA ALA A 82 2.50 13.03 -10.01
C ALA A 82 2.74 12.93 -11.53
N TYR A 83 3.00 11.72 -12.04
CA TYR A 83 3.11 11.49 -13.48
C TYR A 83 1.80 11.87 -14.21
N GLY A 84 0.65 11.47 -13.68
CA GLY A 84 -0.65 11.76 -14.26
C GLY A 84 -0.95 13.27 -14.31
N LEU A 85 -0.63 14.00 -13.24
CA LEU A 85 -0.75 15.46 -13.21
C LEU A 85 0.15 16.13 -14.24
N ASN A 86 1.42 15.71 -14.34
CA ASN A 86 2.34 16.26 -15.33
C ASN A 86 1.93 15.95 -16.77
N ALA A 87 1.37 14.77 -17.03
CA ALA A 87 0.98 14.34 -18.36
C ALA A 87 -0.35 14.93 -18.83
N ALA A 88 -1.36 14.98 -17.95
CA ALA A 88 -2.68 15.49 -18.28
C ALA A 88 -2.80 17.00 -18.08
N GLY A 89 -2.05 17.55 -17.12
CA GLY A 89 -2.19 18.93 -16.70
C GLY A 89 -3.55 19.25 -16.10
N GLU A 90 -4.27 18.27 -15.51
CA GLU A 90 -5.67 18.40 -15.08
C GLU A 90 -5.83 18.34 -13.54
N PRO A 91 -5.37 19.34 -12.78
CA PRO A 91 -5.35 19.26 -11.31
C PRO A 91 -6.76 19.32 -10.70
N ASN A 92 -7.69 20.08 -11.29
CA ASN A 92 -9.07 20.18 -10.82
C ASN A 92 -9.84 18.88 -11.07
N GLY A 93 -9.69 18.30 -12.26
CA GLY A 93 -10.28 16.99 -12.59
C GLY A 93 -9.75 15.89 -11.67
N PHE A 94 -8.44 15.87 -11.43
CA PHE A 94 -7.82 14.91 -10.51
C PHE A 94 -8.33 15.08 -9.07
N ALA A 95 -8.40 16.31 -8.55
CA ALA A 95 -8.91 16.59 -7.21
C ALA A 95 -10.39 16.18 -7.07
N MET A 96 -11.21 16.46 -8.09
CA MET A 96 -12.60 16.04 -8.13
C MET A 96 -12.72 14.52 -8.10
N ALA A 97 -11.92 13.80 -8.89
CA ALA A 97 -11.90 12.34 -8.89
C ALA A 97 -11.49 11.77 -7.52
N ALA A 98 -10.48 12.34 -6.87
CA ALA A 98 -10.07 11.95 -5.52
C ALA A 98 -11.17 12.19 -4.48
N MET A 99 -11.93 13.29 -4.61
CA MET A 99 -13.03 13.62 -3.70
C MET A 99 -14.23 12.67 -3.83
N ARG A 100 -14.45 12.02 -4.97
CA ARG A 100 -15.55 11.04 -5.10
C ARG A 100 -15.43 9.85 -4.13
N LEU A 101 -14.22 9.57 -3.64
CA LEU A 101 -13.98 8.52 -2.65
C LEU A 101 -14.46 8.92 -1.24
N SER A 102 -14.80 10.20 -1.00
CA SER A 102 -15.20 10.71 0.32
C SER A 102 -16.51 10.13 0.84
N SER A 103 -17.35 9.61 -0.04
CA SER A 103 -18.65 9.04 0.31
C SER A 103 -18.53 7.74 1.12
N TYR A 104 -17.40 7.04 1.02
CA TYR A 104 -17.19 5.76 1.71
C TYR A 104 -15.79 5.60 2.34
N ARG A 105 -14.88 6.58 2.20
CA ARG A 105 -13.57 6.59 2.89
C ARG A 105 -13.37 7.89 3.65
N LYS A 106 -12.74 7.79 4.83
CA LYS A 106 -12.31 8.97 5.61
C LYS A 106 -11.25 9.72 4.81
N ILE A 107 -11.56 10.96 4.42
CA ILE A 107 -10.71 11.74 3.52
C ILE A 107 -9.40 12.19 4.17
N LYS A 108 -9.44 12.53 5.46
CA LYS A 108 -8.29 13.00 6.23
C LYS A 108 -8.08 12.09 7.44
N PRO A 109 -7.52 10.88 7.24
CA PRO A 109 -7.14 10.00 8.34
C PRO A 109 -6.02 10.63 9.17
N GLY A 110 -5.88 10.18 10.42
CA GLY A 110 -4.71 10.49 11.24
C GLY A 110 -3.46 9.76 10.71
N PRO A 111 -2.23 10.16 11.09
CA PRO A 111 -1.01 9.55 10.57
C PRO A 111 -0.93 8.03 10.81
N LEU A 112 -1.33 7.55 11.99
CA LEU A 112 -1.34 6.12 12.30
C LEU A 112 -2.41 5.38 11.53
N GLU A 113 -3.59 5.99 11.35
CA GLU A 113 -4.66 5.39 10.54
C GLU A 113 -4.19 5.21 9.10
N GLU A 114 -3.52 6.21 8.52
CA GLU A 114 -3.01 6.16 7.15
C GLU A 114 -1.86 5.14 7.00
N ILE A 115 -0.97 5.05 7.98
CA ILE A 115 0.13 4.05 7.95
C ILE A 115 -0.41 2.62 8.01
N LEU A 116 -1.39 2.36 8.89
CA LEU A 116 -1.86 1.01 9.18
C LEU A 116 -2.97 0.54 8.23
N PHE A 117 -3.89 1.41 7.86
CA PHE A 117 -5.14 1.03 7.17
C PHE A 117 -5.26 1.56 5.74
N TYR A 118 -4.30 2.36 5.27
CA TYR A 118 -4.33 2.94 3.92
C TYR A 118 -3.15 2.43 3.11
N ASP A 119 -3.46 1.54 2.18
CA ASP A 119 -2.58 1.09 1.10
C ASP A 119 -2.38 2.16 0.01
N HIS A 120 -3.37 3.03 -0.19
CA HIS A 120 -3.32 4.18 -1.10
C HIS A 120 -3.28 5.50 -0.32
N PRO A 121 -2.69 6.58 -0.89
CA PRO A 121 -2.72 7.90 -0.27
C PRO A 121 -4.16 8.35 0.02
N SER A 122 -4.36 8.99 1.16
CA SER A 122 -5.67 9.53 1.53
C SER A 122 -6.22 10.52 0.49
N GLY A 123 -7.55 10.65 0.42
CA GLY A 123 -8.17 11.62 -0.48
C GLY A 123 -7.65 13.05 -0.24
N TYR A 124 -7.42 13.41 1.04
CA TYR A 124 -6.80 14.68 1.41
C TYR A 124 -5.40 14.81 0.82
N ALA A 125 -4.53 13.80 0.98
CA ALA A 125 -3.17 13.84 0.44
C ALA A 125 -3.16 14.00 -1.08
N ARG A 126 -4.06 13.32 -1.79
CA ARG A 126 -4.19 13.41 -3.26
C ARG A 126 -4.66 14.80 -3.70
N VAL A 127 -5.74 15.32 -3.10
CA VAL A 127 -6.23 16.68 -3.38
C VAL A 127 -5.17 17.73 -3.06
N HIS A 128 -4.53 17.62 -1.90
CA HIS A 128 -3.50 18.55 -1.48
C HIS A 128 -2.32 18.57 -2.46
N ARG A 129 -1.79 17.40 -2.85
CA ARG A 129 -0.71 17.33 -3.86
C ARG A 129 -1.13 17.93 -5.21
N SER A 130 -2.37 17.70 -5.63
CA SER A 130 -2.90 18.30 -6.87
C SER A 130 -2.94 19.83 -6.80
N MET A 131 -3.37 20.40 -5.67
CA MET A 131 -3.43 21.85 -5.49
C MET A 131 -2.03 22.47 -5.31
N VAL A 132 -1.08 21.77 -4.69
CA VAL A 132 0.33 22.18 -4.68
C VAL A 132 0.89 22.20 -6.10
N TRP A 133 0.62 21.16 -6.90
CA TRP A 133 1.03 21.13 -8.30
C TRP A 133 0.45 22.31 -9.09
N LEU A 134 -0.83 22.63 -8.91
CA LEU A 134 -1.45 23.79 -9.56
C LEU A 134 -0.80 25.11 -9.12
N LYS A 135 -0.50 25.27 -7.83
CA LYS A 135 0.21 26.45 -7.32
C LYS A 135 1.58 26.63 -7.99
N GLU A 136 2.26 25.53 -8.29
CA GLU A 136 3.55 25.53 -9.01
C GLU A 136 3.40 25.78 -10.52
N HIS A 137 2.18 25.63 -11.06
CA HIS A 137 1.85 25.84 -12.48
C HIS A 137 0.69 26.85 -12.64
N PRO A 138 0.87 28.12 -12.23
CA PRO A 138 -0.21 29.11 -12.17
C PRO A 138 -0.84 29.42 -13.54
N ASP A 139 -0.09 29.26 -14.62
CA ASP A 139 -0.55 29.53 -16.00
C ASP A 139 -1.21 28.31 -16.65
N ASN A 140 -1.51 27.26 -15.90
CA ASN A 140 -2.11 26.03 -16.41
C ASN A 140 -3.47 26.29 -17.11
N ALA A 141 -3.52 26.01 -18.41
CA ALA A 141 -4.65 26.39 -19.27
C ALA A 141 -5.96 25.68 -18.94
N THR A 142 -5.90 24.42 -18.51
CA THR A 142 -7.08 23.61 -18.17
C THR A 142 -7.69 24.06 -16.85
N ALA A 143 -6.87 24.35 -15.83
CA ALA A 143 -7.34 24.89 -14.56
C ALA A 143 -7.90 26.32 -14.69
N ASN A 144 -7.30 27.12 -15.57
CA ASN A 144 -7.75 28.49 -15.87
C ASN A 144 -8.85 28.56 -16.93
N SER A 145 -9.25 27.43 -17.50
CA SER A 145 -10.33 27.39 -18.48
C SER A 145 -11.64 27.82 -17.80
N ARG A 146 -12.39 28.73 -18.44
CA ARG A 146 -13.70 29.10 -17.94
C ARG A 146 -14.59 27.87 -18.06
N VAL A 147 -15.14 27.41 -16.95
CA VAL A 147 -16.26 26.46 -16.99
C VAL A 147 -17.38 27.17 -17.72
N THR A 148 -17.61 26.81 -18.97
CA THR A 148 -18.83 27.20 -19.67
C THR A 148 -19.98 26.59 -18.90
N ALA A 149 -20.73 27.41 -18.17
CA ALA A 149 -21.95 26.97 -17.52
C ALA A 149 -22.89 26.37 -18.58
N PRO A 150 -23.55 25.24 -18.28
CA PRO A 150 -24.50 24.62 -19.20
C PRO A 150 -25.70 25.51 -19.51
#